data_AF-A0A2A7WQZ0-F1
#
_entry.id   AF-A0A2A7WQZ0-F1
#
_cell.length_a   1.000
_cell.length_b   1.000
_cell.length_c   1.000
_cell.angle_alpha   90.00
_cell.angle_beta   90.00
_cell.angle_gamma   90.00
#
_symmetry.space_group_name_H-M   'P 1'
#
loop_
_entity.id
_entity.type
_entity.pdbx_description
1 polymer ?
#
loop_
_entity_poly.entity_id
_entity_poly.type
_entity_poly.pdbx_seq_one_letter_code
_entity_poly.pdbx_strand_id
1 'polypeptide(L)' 'MKDKRFTITGTDITEVKRKNADSGLTYNQVKQLLAEKYMKEKRNR' A
#
# COMPACT_ATOMS: atom_id res chain seq x y z
N MET A 1 3.80 -3.64 -25.55
CA MET A 1 3.26 -4.66 -24.63
C MET A 1 1.74 -4.53 -24.64
N LYS A 2 0.97 -5.62 -24.86
CA LYS A 2 -0.50 -5.55 -24.83
C LYS A 2 -0.95 -5.21 -23.40
N ASP A 3 -1.66 -4.11 -23.25
CA ASP A 3 -2.19 -3.67 -21.96
C ASP A 3 -3.30 -4.64 -21.52
N LYS A 4 -3.02 -5.48 -20.51
CA LYS A 4 -3.99 -6.44 -19.98
C LYS A 4 -4.87 -5.71 -18.99
N ARG A 5 -6.00 -5.16 -19.46
CA ARG A 5 -6.98 -4.50 -18.60
C ARG A 5 -7.62 -5.44 -17.58
N PHE A 6 -7.86 -6.70 -17.97
CA PHE A 6 -8.51 -7.70 -17.12
C PHE A 6 -7.59 -8.89 -16.83
N THR A 7 -7.68 -9.46 -15.63
CA THR A 7 -7.07 -10.75 -15.30
C THR A 7 -7.85 -11.91 -15.93
N ILE A 8 -7.32 -13.14 -15.86
CA ILE A 8 -8.02 -14.35 -16.30
C ILE A 8 -9.36 -14.56 -15.56
N THR A 9 -9.47 -14.06 -14.34
CA THR A 9 -10.69 -14.09 -13.51
C THR A 9 -11.60 -12.88 -13.73
N GLY A 10 -11.29 -12.00 -14.69
CA GLY A 10 -12.11 -10.83 -15.04
C GLY A 10 -11.91 -9.59 -14.17
N THR A 11 -10.87 -9.55 -13.33
CA THR A 11 -10.59 -8.39 -12.46
C THR A 11 -10.00 -7.23 -13.27
N ASP A 12 -10.63 -6.05 -13.19
CA ASP A 12 -10.12 -4.82 -13.83
C ASP A 12 -8.91 -4.26 -13.09
N ILE A 13 -7.75 -4.28 -13.75
CA ILE A 13 -6.47 -3.83 -13.21
C ILE A 13 -6.42 -2.31 -13.04
N THR A 14 -7.09 -1.55 -13.91
CA THR A 14 -7.13 -0.09 -13.82
C THR A 14 -7.91 0.35 -12.59
N GLU A 15 -9.06 -0.30 -12.33
CA GLU A 15 -9.86 0.02 -11.15
C GLU A 15 -9.15 -0.39 -9.85
N VAL A 16 -8.44 -1.52 -9.84
CA VAL A 16 -7.62 -1.93 -8.69
C VAL A 16 -6.51 -0.92 -8.41
N LYS A 17 -5.80 -0.45 -9.44
CA LYS A 17 -4.76 0.58 -9.28
C LYS A 17 -5.33 1.88 -8.71
N ARG A 18 -6.49 2.31 -9.20
CA ARG A 18 -7.19 3.50 -8.69
C ARG A 18 -7.53 3.33 -7.20
N LYS A 19 -8.17 2.22 -6.83
CA LYS A 19 -8.50 1.92 -5.43
C LYS A 19 -7.26 1.83 -4.54
N ASN A 20 -6.16 1.26 -5.03
CA ASN A 20 -4.91 1.20 -4.28
C ASN A 20 -4.31 2.60 -4.05
N ALA A 21 -4.37 3.49 -5.03
CA ALA A 21 -3.96 4.88 -4.85
C ALA A 21 -4.83 5.62 -3.82
N ASP A 22 -6.13 5.28 -3.76
CA ASP A 22 -7.10 5.86 -2.81
C ASP A 22 -7.12 5.16 -1.44
N SER A 23 -6.34 4.09 -1.23
CA SER A 23 -6.39 3.25 -0.02
C SER A 23 -5.54 3.74 1.16
N GLY A 24 -4.82 4.84 0.99
CA GLY A 24 -3.96 5.42 2.02
C GLY A 24 -2.56 4.78 2.07
N LEU A 25 -1.99 4.67 3.27
CA LEU A 25 -0.63 4.14 3.44
C LEU A 25 -0.58 2.65 3.09
N THR A 26 0.44 2.28 2.31
CA THR A 26 0.76 0.88 2.08
C THR A 26 1.22 0.20 3.37
N TYR A 27 1.12 -1.13 3.41
CA TYR A 27 1.60 -1.94 4.53
C TYR A 27 3.03 -1.57 4.96
N ASN A 28 3.96 -1.40 4.01
CA ASN A 28 5.35 -1.08 4.30
C ASN A 28 5.50 0.34 4.90
N GLN A 29 4.71 1.30 4.43
CA GLN A 29 4.72 2.65 4.99
C GLN A 29 4.15 2.66 6.41
N VAL A 30 3.07 1.92 6.68
CA VAL A 30 2.54 1.75 8.04
C VAL A 30 3.59 1.09 8.94
N LYS A 31 4.24 0.02 8.48
CA LYS A 31 5.30 -0.67 9.23
C LYS A 31 6.45 0.28 9.57
N GLN A 32 6.89 1.10 8.63
CA GLN A 32 7.92 2.11 8.86
C GLN A 32 7.46 3.15 9.90
N LEU A 33 6.26 3.71 9.74
CA LEU A 33 5.70 4.69 10.67
C LEU A 33 5.60 4.14 12.10
N LEU A 34 5.19 2.88 12.25
CA LEU A 34 5.11 2.21 13.55
C LEU A 34 6.50 1.99 14.16
N ALA A 35 7.49 1.59 13.35
CA ALA A 35 8.87 1.45 13.80
C ALA A 35 9.45 2.78 14.27
N GLU A 36 9.22 3.87 13.53
CA GLU A 36 9.65 5.22 13.91
C GLU A 36 9.02 5.69 15.22
N LYS A 37 7.69 5.48 15.39
CA LYS A 37 6.98 5.78 16.64
C LYS A 37 7.56 5.02 17.83
N TYR A 38 7.75 3.71 17.67
CA TYR A 38 8.33 2.87 18.71
C TYR A 38 9.74 3.33 19.12
N MET A 39 10.60 3.64 18.14
CA MET A 39 11.96 4.12 18.42
C MET A 39 11.99 5.49 19.08
N LYS A 40 11.02 6.37 18.77
CA LYS A 40 10.87 7.67 19.45
C LYS A 40 10.45 7.48 20.91
N GLU A 41 9.48 6.61 21.17
CA GLU A 41 9.05 6.28 22.54
C GLU A 41 10.17 5.65 23.36
N LYS A 42 10.93 4.71 22.77
CA LYS A 42 12.07 4.07 23.45
C LYS A 42 13.17 5.07 23.81
N ARG A 43 13.44 6.07 22.97
CA ARG A 43 14.48 7.08 23.22
C ARG A 43 14.10 8.06 24.33
N ASN A 44 12.81 8.25 24.57
CA ASN A 44 12.29 9.18 25.57
C ASN A 44 12.07 8.52 26.94
N ARG A 45 12.45 7.24 27.10
CA ARG A 45 12.46 6.50 28.37
C ARG A 45 13.88 6.38 28.88
#